data_AF-A0A8S3KAC0-F1
#
_entry.id   AF-A0A8S3KAC0-F1
#
_cell.length_a   1.000
_cell.length_b   1.000
_cell.length_c   1.000
_cell.angle_alpha   90.00
_cell.angle_beta   90.00
_cell.angle_gamma   90.00
#
_symmetry.space_group_name_H-M   'P 1'
#
loop_
_entity.id
_entity.type
_entity.pdbx_description
1 polymer ?
#
loop_
_entity_poly.entity_id
_entity_poly.type
_entity_poly.pdbx_seq_one_letter_code
_entity_poly.pdbx_strand_id
1 'polypeptide(L)'
;ETCKVCGTSCPDLRQHKCSTVIKCIHCDGDHQSNALKCPIVKSYRATLTKKLLSANRPPPPPSAWSNNNNGNINNNTNYQHNWADYPQLPPPQKQNIPYSTASNEMINKIGELIGSMQKINDVLVRIEREKPHANA
;
A
#
# COMPACT_ATOMS: atom_id res chain seq x y z
N GLU A 1 -12.73 21.59 12.93
CA GLU A 1 -12.89 20.53 11.91
C GLU A 1 -11.76 20.62 10.89
N THR A 2 -11.55 19.64 9.99
CA THR A 2 -10.44 19.69 9.01
C THR A 2 -10.98 19.62 7.59
N CYS A 3 -10.52 20.51 6.72
CA CYS A 3 -10.94 20.51 5.33
C CYS A 3 -10.46 19.23 4.62
N LYS A 4 -11.38 18.48 4.01
CA LYS A 4 -11.08 17.22 3.31
C LYS A 4 -10.21 17.39 2.07
N VAL A 5 -10.19 18.61 1.50
CA VAL A 5 -9.47 18.91 0.26
C VAL A 5 -8.05 19.40 0.54
N CYS A 6 -7.90 20.45 1.36
CA CYS A 6 -6.59 21.03 1.63
C CYS A 6 -5.90 20.52 2.91
N GLY A 7 -6.59 19.72 3.73
CA GLY A 7 -6.05 19.21 4.99
C GLY A 7 -5.90 20.27 6.10
N THR A 8 -6.33 21.51 5.88
CA THR A 8 -6.16 22.61 6.83
C THR A 8 -7.22 22.55 7.94
N SER A 9 -6.78 22.79 9.18
CA SER A 9 -7.67 22.86 10.36
C SER A 9 -8.47 24.16 10.34
N CYS A 10 -9.80 24.06 10.36
CA CYS A 10 -10.72 25.19 10.22
C CYS A 10 -11.80 25.13 11.30
N PRO A 11 -12.18 26.27 11.90
CA PRO A 11 -13.25 26.32 12.89
C PRO A 11 -14.63 26.07 12.28
N ASP A 12 -14.87 26.50 11.03
CA ASP A 12 -16.13 26.32 10.32
C ASP A 12 -15.89 25.94 8.85
N LEU A 13 -16.37 24.77 8.42
CA LEU A 13 -16.22 24.29 7.05
C LEU A 13 -17.02 25.12 6.04
N ARG A 14 -18.12 25.77 6.46
CA ARG A 14 -19.00 26.50 5.52
C ARG A 14 -18.43 27.84 5.08
N GLN A 15 -17.54 28.43 5.88
CA GLN A 15 -16.88 29.71 5.58
C GLN A 15 -15.41 29.55 5.15
N HIS A 16 -14.93 28.30 5.08
CA HIS A 16 -13.55 28.02 4.71
C HIS A 16 -13.28 28.30 3.23
N LYS A 17 -12.41 29.28 2.95
CA LYS A 17 -11.79 29.44 1.62
C LYS A 17 -10.70 28.38 1.46
N CYS A 18 -11.03 27.33 0.71
CA CYS A 18 -10.10 26.23 0.42
C CYS A 18 -8.95 26.70 -0.46
N SER A 19 -7.72 26.50 0.01
CA SER A 19 -6.51 26.86 -0.75
C SER A 19 -6.15 25.86 -1.86
N THR A 20 -6.93 24.77 -2.01
CA THR A 20 -6.75 23.61 -2.93
C THR A 20 -5.40 22.88 -2.87
N VAL A 21 -4.39 23.46 -2.24
CA VAL A 21 -3.11 22.84 -1.93
C VAL A 21 -3.29 21.88 -0.76
N ILE A 22 -2.93 20.61 -0.98
CA ILE A 22 -2.98 19.58 0.05
C ILE A 22 -1.81 19.78 1.01
N LYS A 23 -2.13 20.07 2.27
CA LYS A 23 -1.15 20.10 3.36
C LYS A 23 -1.20 18.83 4.19
N CYS A 24 -0.04 18.41 4.65
CA CYS A 24 0.11 17.26 5.51
C CYS A 24 -0.45 17.57 6.90
N ILE A 25 -1.36 16.75 7.41
CA ILE A 25 -1.92 16.91 8.77
C ILE A 25 -0.89 16.68 9.89
N HIS A 26 0.27 16.10 9.57
CA HIS A 26 1.29 15.77 10.56
C HIS A 26 2.37 16.82 10.65
N CYS A 27 2.82 17.37 9.52
CA CYS A 27 3.96 18.29 9.47
C CYS A 27 3.69 19.57 8.66
N ASP A 28 2.44 19.84 8.30
CA ASP A 28 1.95 21.04 7.59
C ASP A 28 2.62 21.35 6.24
N GLY A 29 3.45 20.44 5.73
CA GLY A 29 4.14 20.59 4.44
C GLY A 29 3.24 20.32 3.25
N ASP A 30 3.66 20.78 2.07
CA ASP A 30 2.92 20.66 0.81
C ASP A 30 3.03 19.24 0.22
N HIS A 31 2.34 18.32 0.87
CA HIS A 31 2.19 16.94 0.44
C HIS A 31 1.01 16.25 1.11
N GLN A 32 0.57 15.15 0.49
CA GLN A 32 -0.38 14.24 1.13
C GLN A 32 0.16 13.69 2.45
N SER A 33 -0.72 13.53 3.43
CA SER A 33 -0.37 13.12 4.79
C SER A 33 0.41 11.80 4.84
N ASN A 34 0.08 10.84 3.98
CA ASN A 34 0.72 9.52 3.91
C ASN A 34 1.92 9.44 2.95
N ALA A 35 2.36 10.56 2.37
CA ALA A 35 3.45 10.57 1.41
C ALA A 35 4.79 10.17 2.05
N LEU A 36 5.66 9.50 1.28
CA LEU A 36 7.01 9.11 1.71
C LEU A 36 7.93 10.31 1.98
N LYS A 37 7.59 11.50 1.46
CA LYS A 37 8.28 12.76 1.75
C LYS A 37 7.96 13.33 3.13
N CYS A 38 6.91 12.84 3.83
CA CYS A 38 6.60 13.29 5.18
C CYS A 38 7.64 12.76 6.19
N PRO A 39 8.35 13.62 6.93
CA PRO A 39 9.35 13.17 7.91
C PRO A 39 8.72 12.35 9.05
N ILE A 40 7.48 12.67 9.45
CA ILE A 40 6.76 11.99 10.53
C ILE A 40 6.31 10.59 10.08
N VAL A 41 5.73 10.47 8.89
CA VAL A 41 5.37 9.14 8.35
C VAL A 41 6.61 8.29 8.12
N LYS A 42 7.71 8.89 7.66
CA LYS A 42 8.98 8.19 7.45
C LYS A 42 9.53 7.62 8.76
N SER A 43 9.57 8.42 9.83
CA SER A 43 10.06 7.96 11.14
C SER A 43 9.14 6.91 11.77
N TYR A 44 7.83 7.08 11.63
CA TYR A 44 6.84 6.11 12.09
C TYR A 44 6.99 4.75 11.38
N ARG A 45 7.05 4.75 10.03
CA ARG A 45 7.29 3.54 9.23
C ARG A 45 8.61 2.87 9.61
N ALA A 46 9.69 3.63 9.72
CA ALA A 46 11.00 3.09 10.10
C ALA A 46 10.96 2.42 11.48
N THR A 47 10.26 3.01 12.44
CA THR A 47 10.09 2.46 13.79
C THR A 47 9.30 1.15 13.77
N LEU A 48 8.22 1.12 12.99
CA LEU A 48 7.36 -0.05 12.86
C LEU A 48 8.12 -1.21 12.18
N THR A 49 8.88 -0.92 11.11
CA THR A 49 9.74 -1.90 10.45
C THR A 49 10.84 -2.41 11.37
N LYS A 50 11.48 -1.54 12.17
CA LYS A 50 12.47 -1.97 13.18
C LYS A 50 11.89 -2.97 14.16
N LYS A 51 10.68 -2.70 14.69
CA LYS A 51 9.99 -3.60 15.62
C LYS A 51 9.71 -4.98 15.00
N LEU A 52 9.24 -5.01 13.75
CA LEU A 52 8.98 -6.26 13.03
C LEU A 52 10.26 -7.07 12.77
N LEU A 53 11.35 -6.40 12.37
CA LEU A 53 12.64 -7.03 12.15
C LEU A 53 13.26 -7.55 13.45
N SER A 54 13.09 -6.83 14.56
CA SER A 54 13.57 -7.29 15.87
C SER A 54 12.74 -8.45 16.44
N ALA A 55 11.44 -8.50 16.17
CA ALA A 55 10.56 -9.57 16.63
C ALA A 55 10.82 -10.92 15.92
N ASN A 56 11.35 -10.87 14.69
CA ASN A 56 11.72 -12.05 13.90
C ASN A 56 13.23 -12.33 13.91
N ARG A 57 14.00 -11.77 14.85
CA ARG A 57 15.38 -12.22 15.01
C ARG A 57 15.37 -13.63 15.59
N PRO A 58 15.86 -14.66 14.88
CA PRO A 58 16.21 -15.90 15.54
C PRO A 58 17.19 -15.57 16.68
N PRO A 59 17.19 -16.35 17.78
CA PRO A 59 18.16 -16.15 18.84
C PRO A 59 19.55 -16.04 18.24
N PRO A 60 20.41 -15.12 18.74
CA PRO A 60 21.78 -15.08 18.28
C PRO A 60 22.35 -16.50 18.41
N PRO A 61 23.06 -17.01 17.39
CA PRO A 61 23.73 -18.30 17.53
C PRO A 61 24.57 -18.26 18.82
N PRO A 62 24.61 -19.35 19.60
CA PRO A 62 25.37 -19.37 20.84
C PRO A 62 26.82 -18.97 20.52
N SER A 63 27.20 -17.81 21.07
CA SER A 63 28.54 -17.22 21.11
C SER A 63 29.64 -17.99 20.37
N ALA A 64 29.89 -17.65 19.11
CA ALA A 64 31.22 -17.80 18.53
C ALA A 64 31.86 -16.41 18.55
N TRP A 65 32.93 -16.28 19.33
CA TRP A 65 33.82 -15.12 19.48
C TRP A 65 33.39 -14.02 20.46
N SER A 66 33.42 -14.37 21.74
CA SER A 66 34.28 -13.57 22.63
C SER A 66 35.72 -13.84 22.21
N ASN A 67 36.38 -12.90 21.56
CA ASN A 67 37.84 -12.88 21.50
C ASN A 67 38.29 -11.45 21.76
N ASN A 68 38.64 -11.23 23.03
CA ASN A 68 39.47 -10.14 23.47
C ASN A 68 40.85 -10.36 22.82
N ASN A 69 41.26 -9.49 21.89
CA ASN A 69 42.68 -9.23 21.64
C ASN A 69 42.90 -7.88 20.97
N ASN A 70 43.75 -7.12 21.66
CA ASN A 70 44.45 -5.92 21.25
C ASN A 70 45.23 -6.14 19.93
N GLY A 71 45.20 -5.16 19.04
CA GLY A 71 46.23 -4.95 18.02
C GLY A 71 45.93 -5.41 16.58
N ASN A 72 45.97 -4.43 15.67
CA ASN A 72 46.21 -4.55 14.22
C ASN A 72 45.02 -4.95 13.31
N ILE A 73 44.30 -3.93 12.83
CA ILE A 73 43.31 -4.02 11.75
C ILE A 73 44.07 -3.99 10.42
N ASN A 74 44.33 -5.17 9.85
CA ASN A 74 44.69 -5.32 8.44
C ASN A 74 44.25 -6.71 7.98
N ASN A 75 42.95 -6.89 7.70
CA ASN A 75 42.48 -8.10 7.01
C ASN A 75 41.40 -7.73 5.99
N ASN A 76 41.76 -7.88 4.72
CA ASN A 76 40.86 -8.10 3.60
C ASN A 76 39.94 -9.29 3.94
N THR A 77 38.78 -9.03 4.51
CA THR A 77 37.73 -10.04 4.63
C THR A 77 37.04 -10.14 3.28
N ASN A 78 37.51 -11.08 2.48
CA ASN A 78 36.82 -11.53 1.28
C ASN A 78 35.49 -12.14 1.75
N TYR A 79 34.41 -11.35 1.73
CA TYR A 79 33.07 -11.79 2.07
C TYR A 79 32.61 -12.80 1.02
N GLN A 80 32.91 -14.09 1.24
CA GLN A 80 32.29 -15.17 0.48
C GLN A 80 30.86 -15.34 0.98
N HIS A 81 29.92 -14.86 0.17
CA HIS A 81 28.50 -15.06 0.37
C HIS A 81 28.13 -16.52 0.06
N ASN A 82 27.97 -17.35 1.09
CA ASN A 82 27.49 -18.72 0.96
C ASN A 82 25.96 -18.74 1.04
N TRP A 83 25.31 -18.99 -0.10
CA TRP A 83 23.84 -19.04 -0.21
C TRP A 83 23.24 -20.26 0.52
N ALA A 84 24.04 -21.27 0.86
CA ALA A 84 23.58 -22.51 1.50
C ALA A 84 23.34 -22.39 3.02
N ASP A 85 23.87 -21.35 3.67
CA ASP A 85 23.70 -21.13 5.13
C ASP A 85 22.41 -20.38 5.48
N TYR A 86 21.60 -20.01 4.48
CA TYR A 86 20.32 -19.36 4.75
C TYR A 86 19.28 -20.40 5.20
N PRO A 87 18.60 -20.18 6.33
CA PRO A 87 17.47 -21.01 6.70
C PRO A 87 16.43 -20.97 5.58
N GLN A 88 16.00 -22.15 5.14
CA GLN A 88 14.97 -22.32 4.11
C GLN A 88 13.76 -21.44 4.47
N LEU A 89 13.36 -20.57 3.55
CA LEU A 89 12.17 -19.75 3.73
C LEU A 89 10.99 -20.69 4.04
N PRO A 90 10.15 -20.36 5.05
CA PRO A 90 8.96 -21.16 5.29
C PRO A 90 8.15 -21.24 3.99
N PRO A 91 7.58 -22.42 3.67
CA PRO A 91 6.73 -22.54 2.48
C PRO A 91 5.64 -21.47 2.55
N PRO A 92 5.22 -20.90 1.41
CA PRO A 92 4.23 -19.85 1.39
C PRO A 92 3.01 -20.33 2.16
N GLN A 93 2.80 -19.76 3.35
CA GLN A 93 1.60 -20.01 4.11
C GLN A 93 0.47 -19.55 3.20
N LYS A 94 -0.40 -20.47 2.78
CA LYS A 94 -1.69 -20.09 2.18
C LYS A 94 -2.35 -19.20 3.21
N GLN A 95 -2.25 -17.89 3.01
CA GLN A 95 -2.90 -16.93 3.87
C GLN A 95 -4.39 -17.23 3.75
N ASN A 96 -4.96 -17.82 4.79
CA ASN A 96 -6.39 -17.81 4.97
C ASN A 96 -6.73 -16.40 5.47
N ILE A 97 -6.58 -15.42 4.57
CA ILE A 97 -7.04 -14.07 4.80
C ILE A 97 -8.57 -14.22 4.82
N PRO A 98 -9.28 -13.86 5.90
CA PRO A 98 -10.69 -13.56 5.77
C PRO A 98 -10.76 -12.37 4.81
N TYR A 99 -11.01 -12.64 3.53
CA TYR A 99 -11.29 -11.60 2.56
C TYR A 99 -12.40 -10.76 3.15
N SER A 100 -12.04 -9.54 3.57
CA SER A 100 -12.99 -8.59 4.09
C SER A 100 -14.09 -8.42 3.04
N THR A 101 -15.32 -8.32 3.49
CA THR A 101 -16.55 -8.13 2.71
C THR A 101 -16.47 -7.06 1.60
N ALA A 102 -15.46 -6.17 1.61
CA ALA A 102 -15.15 -5.23 0.54
C ALA A 102 -14.79 -5.88 -0.82
N SER A 103 -14.20 -7.09 -0.83
CA SER A 103 -13.92 -7.81 -2.09
C SER A 103 -15.19 -8.25 -2.81
N ASN A 104 -16.27 -8.52 -2.07
CA ASN A 104 -17.57 -8.86 -2.66
C ASN A 104 -18.25 -7.63 -3.26
N GLU A 105 -18.10 -6.44 -2.68
CA GLU A 105 -18.77 -5.24 -3.19
C GLU A 105 -18.25 -4.83 -4.58
N MET A 106 -16.93 -4.86 -4.79
CA MET A 106 -16.35 -4.57 -6.09
C MET A 106 -16.77 -5.62 -7.14
N ILE A 107 -16.74 -6.90 -6.79
CA ILE A 107 -17.17 -8.00 -7.67
C ILE A 107 -18.66 -7.86 -8.03
N ASN A 108 -19.51 -7.49 -7.06
CA ASN A 108 -20.94 -7.25 -7.29
C ASN A 108 -21.17 -6.07 -8.23
N LYS A 109 -20.46 -4.95 -8.03
CA LYS A 109 -20.55 -3.79 -8.93
C LYS A 109 -20.07 -4.10 -10.35
N ILE A 110 -19.07 -4.97 -10.51
CA ILE A 110 -18.63 -5.47 -11.84
C ILE A 110 -19.74 -6.32 -12.47
N GLY A 111 -20.39 -7.20 -11.70
CA GLY A 111 -21.53 -7.99 -12.17
C GLY A 111 -22.71 -7.13 -12.64
N GLU A 112 -23.07 -6.10 -11.87
CA GLU A 112 -24.13 -5.13 -12.21
C GLU A 112 -23.82 -4.35 -13.51
N LEU A 113 -22.55 -3.95 -13.68
CA LEU A 113 -22.10 -3.27 -14.89
C LEU A 113 -22.22 -4.17 -16.12
N ILE A 114 -21.75 -5.42 -16.03
CA ILE A 114 -21.83 -6.41 -17.11
C ILE A 114 -23.30 -6.63 -17.51
N GLY A 115 -24.18 -6.82 -16.53
CA GLY A 115 -25.62 -7.00 -16.80
C GLY A 115 -26.27 -5.77 -17.44
N SER A 116 -25.85 -4.57 -17.06
CA SER A 116 -26.33 -3.32 -17.67
C SER A 116 -25.85 -3.16 -19.11
N MET A 117 -24.60 -3.52 -19.40
CA MET A 117 -24.06 -3.51 -20.76
C MET A 117 -24.78 -4.51 -21.68
N GLN A 118 -25.15 -5.69 -21.17
CA GLN A 118 -25.94 -6.67 -21.93
C GLN A 118 -27.33 -6.14 -22.30
N LYS A 119 -28.02 -5.49 -21.35
CA LYS A 119 -29.34 -4.88 -21.62
C LYS A 119 -29.25 -3.78 -22.69
N ILE A 120 -28.21 -2.96 -22.65
CA ILE A 120 -27.98 -1.93 -23.67
C ILE A 120 -27.77 -2.59 -25.04
N ASN A 121 -26.96 -3.65 -25.10
CA ASN A 121 -26.72 -4.38 -26.33
C ASN A 121 -28.02 -5.00 -26.89
N ASP A 122 -28.85 -5.59 -26.03
CA ASP A 122 -30.15 -6.15 -26.45
C ASP A 122 -31.09 -5.08 -27.01
N VAL A 123 -31.12 -3.89 -26.40
CA VAL A 123 -31.92 -2.75 -26.89
C VAL A 123 -31.38 -2.25 -28.23
N LEU A 124 -30.06 -2.13 -28.39
CA LEU A 124 -29.44 -1.74 -29.66
C LEU A 124 -29.76 -2.74 -30.77
N VAL A 125 -29.66 -4.05 -30.50
CA VAL A 125 -30.02 -5.10 -31.46
C VAL A 125 -31.50 -5.02 -31.85
N ARG A 126 -32.40 -4.71 -30.90
CA ARG A 126 -33.83 -4.50 -31.22
C ARG A 126 -34.04 -3.26 -32.10
N ILE A 127 -33.41 -2.14 -31.77
CA ILE A 127 -33.49 -0.91 -32.57
C ILE A 127 -32.92 -1.13 -33.99
N GLU A 128 -31.85 -1.90 -34.13
CA GLU A 128 -31.30 -2.27 -35.44
C GLU A 128 -32.25 -3.14 -36.25
N ARG A 129 -32.95 -4.09 -35.61
CA ARG A 129 -33.97 -4.94 -36.27
C ARG A 129 -35.25 -4.18 -36.61
N GLU A 130 -35.61 -3.19 -35.80
CA GLU A 130 -36.84 -2.40 -35.95
C GLU A 130 -36.66 -1.15 -36.80
N LYS A 131 -35.47 -0.87 -37.36
CA LYS A 131 -35.33 0.17 -38.38
C LYS A 131 -36.19 -0.22 -39.59
N PRO A 132 -37.32 0.48 -39.87
CA PRO A 132 -37.92 0.35 -41.18
C PRO A 132 -36.88 0.84 -42.18
N HIS A 133 -36.66 0.07 -43.24
CA HIS A 133 -36.04 0.56 -44.47
C HIS A 133 -36.93 1.70 -45.00
N ALA A 134 -36.72 2.91 -44.49
CA ALA A 134 -37.23 4.11 -45.08
C ALA A 134 -36.29 4.47 -46.23
N ASN A 135 -36.79 4.23 -47.43
CA ASN A 135 -36.43 4.84 -48.71
C ASN A 135 -35.25 4.21 -49.47
N ALA A 136 -35.59 3.33 -50.41
CA ALA A 136 -35.37 3.58 -51.84
C ALA A 136 -36.54 2.99 -52.64
#